data_AF-W4GIK8-F1
#
_entry.id   AF-W4GIK8-F1
#
_cell.length_a   1.000
_cell.length_b   1.000
_cell.length_c   1.000
_cell.angle_alpha   90.00
_cell.angle_beta   90.00
_cell.angle_gamma   90.00
#
_symmetry.space_group_name_H-M   'P 1'
#
loop_
_entity.id
_entity.type
_entity.pdbx_description
1 polymer ?
#
loop_
_entity_poly.entity_id
_entity_poly.type
_entity_poly.pdbx_seq_one_letter_code
_entity_poly.pdbx_strand_id
1 'polypeptide(L)'
;MMRVTIILLACAITVTGAVDTFNMICKASGVSVGNVSTKSPLSFCIEYQDPRCCMPVHEAQIITYYTALMDTGVSCKHDVTNTGHVPLKKVFCSPCSPLAPLYLSPPTNKTFFTSATTFKICRSLAAQVSPELFDHCGFAYVDRVQFCTPKQAIAPGAFFKACGDGDHVCYRQNETQWYCHPSTCGSDVPVGFADVPCFKDTCSSVFKMLNDNRGAKPPFHEDMAMEIVDDEYGKYCLGMSSQATDEL
;
A
#
# COMPACT_ATOMS: atom_id res chain seq x y z
N MET A 1 3.81 40.60 51.59
CA MET A 1 4.57 39.39 51.19
C MET A 1 4.13 39.01 49.79
N MET A 2 4.93 39.35 48.78
CA MET A 2 4.60 39.17 47.36
C MET A 2 5.39 37.95 46.86
N ARG A 3 4.69 36.88 46.43
CA ARG A 3 5.32 35.68 45.87
C ARG A 3 5.55 35.91 44.37
N VAL A 4 6.83 35.89 43.98
CA VAL A 4 7.25 35.91 42.57
C VAL A 4 7.39 34.47 42.11
N THR A 5 6.56 34.07 41.14
CA THR A 5 6.60 32.73 40.53
C THR A 5 7.43 32.82 39.25
N ILE A 6 8.60 32.19 39.23
CA ILE A 6 9.47 32.08 38.04
C ILE A 6 8.98 30.86 37.24
N ILE A 7 8.42 31.11 36.06
CA ILE A 7 8.05 30.05 35.11
C ILE A 7 9.30 29.74 34.28
N LEU A 8 9.95 28.62 34.56
CA LEU A 8 11.02 28.04 33.74
C LEU A 8 10.41 27.45 32.48
N LEU A 9 10.54 28.15 31.36
CA LEU A 9 10.19 27.65 30.03
C LEU A 9 11.28 26.67 29.60
N ALA A 10 11.04 25.37 29.77
CA ALA A 10 11.92 24.32 29.27
C ALA A 10 11.76 24.23 27.74
N CYS A 11 12.72 24.80 27.00
CA CYS A 11 12.81 24.63 25.56
C CYS A 11 13.37 23.23 25.30
N ALA A 12 12.49 22.27 24.96
CA ALA A 12 12.91 20.95 24.51
C ALA A 12 13.54 21.10 23.11
N ILE A 13 14.85 20.90 23.03
CA ILE A 13 15.57 20.83 21.76
C ILE A 13 15.22 19.47 21.14
N THR A 14 14.26 19.45 20.22
CA THR A 14 14.02 18.29 19.36
C THR A 14 15.12 18.23 18.32
N VAL A 15 15.99 17.23 18.40
CA VAL A 15 16.99 16.96 17.35
C VAL A 15 16.25 16.37 16.16
N THR A 16 15.99 17.23 15.20
CA THR A 16 15.39 16.97 13.90
C THR A 16 16.40 16.26 12.99
N GLY A 17 16.36 14.92 12.97
CA GLY A 17 17.28 14.09 12.20
C GLY A 17 16.68 13.74 10.85
N ALA A 18 17.05 14.46 9.79
CA ALA A 18 16.70 14.10 8.42
C ALA A 18 17.11 12.65 8.12
N VAL A 19 16.17 11.84 7.62
CA VAL A 19 16.48 10.45 7.24
C VAL A 19 17.27 10.45 5.93
N ASP A 20 18.54 10.04 6.02
CA ASP A 20 19.36 9.80 4.84
C ASP A 20 18.91 8.53 4.12
N THR A 21 18.19 8.70 3.02
CA THR A 21 17.72 7.60 2.18
C THR A 21 18.74 7.14 1.14
N PHE A 22 19.86 7.86 0.95
CA PHE A 22 20.74 7.69 -0.21
C PHE A 22 21.29 6.26 -0.35
N ASN A 23 21.63 5.64 0.79
CA ASN A 23 22.20 4.30 0.87
C ASN A 23 21.15 3.18 1.03
N MET A 24 19.86 3.51 1.11
CA MET A 24 18.81 2.50 1.28
C MET A 24 18.55 1.75 -0.03
N ILE A 25 18.39 0.43 0.05
CA ILE A 25 18.17 -0.43 -1.11
C ILE A 25 16.70 -0.43 -1.53
N CYS A 26 16.45 -0.03 -2.77
CA CYS A 26 15.14 -0.03 -3.38
C CYS A 26 14.74 -1.44 -3.82
N LYS A 27 13.55 -1.90 -3.42
CA LYS A 27 13.06 -3.23 -3.82
C LYS A 27 12.83 -3.34 -5.33
N ALA A 28 12.30 -2.30 -5.98
CA ALA A 28 12.00 -2.32 -7.40
C ALA A 28 13.25 -2.46 -8.29
N SER A 29 14.35 -1.80 -7.92
CA SER A 29 15.58 -1.76 -8.74
C SER A 29 16.71 -2.64 -8.23
N GLY A 30 16.66 -3.07 -6.96
CA GLY A 30 17.74 -3.81 -6.31
C GLY A 30 19.01 -2.99 -6.04
N VAL A 31 18.99 -1.68 -6.29
CA VAL A 31 20.13 -0.77 -6.04
C VAL A 31 19.76 0.29 -5.00
N SER A 32 20.76 1.00 -4.47
CA SER A 32 20.52 2.09 -3.54
C SER A 32 19.83 3.29 -4.22
N VAL A 33 19.03 4.05 -3.47
CA VAL A 33 18.33 5.25 -3.95
C VAL A 33 19.29 6.19 -4.71
N GLY A 34 20.46 6.46 -4.15
CA GLY A 34 21.46 7.36 -4.74
C GLY A 34 22.09 6.85 -6.04
N ASN A 35 21.96 5.56 -6.34
CA ASN A 35 22.53 4.93 -7.53
C ASN A 35 21.49 4.66 -8.63
N VAL A 36 20.21 4.96 -8.41
CA VAL A 36 19.19 4.83 -9.44
C VAL A 36 19.40 5.93 -10.49
N SER A 37 19.58 5.53 -11.75
CA SER A 37 19.75 6.47 -12.87
C SER A 37 18.55 7.42 -12.98
N THR A 38 18.81 8.73 -13.03
CA THR A 38 17.82 9.82 -13.25
C THR A 38 17.84 10.37 -14.68
N LYS A 39 18.64 9.79 -15.59
CA LYS A 39 18.86 10.31 -16.96
C LYS A 39 17.59 10.43 -17.81
N SER A 40 16.57 9.62 -17.53
CA SER A 40 15.29 9.62 -18.23
C SER A 40 14.16 9.89 -17.22
N PRO A 41 13.22 10.79 -17.49
CA PRO A 41 12.15 11.10 -16.55
C PRO A 41 11.17 9.94 -16.39
N LEU A 42 10.51 9.90 -15.23
CA LEU A 42 9.30 9.09 -15.02
C LEU A 42 8.09 9.86 -15.57
N SER A 43 7.25 9.19 -16.35
CA SER A 43 6.10 9.76 -17.08
C SER A 43 4.77 9.60 -16.35
N PHE A 44 4.67 8.60 -15.47
CA PHE A 44 3.48 8.24 -14.72
C PHE A 44 3.68 8.52 -13.23
N CYS A 45 4.74 7.99 -12.62
CA CYS A 45 5.12 8.22 -11.23
C CYS A 45 5.93 9.50 -11.08
N ILE A 46 5.36 10.59 -11.61
CA ILE A 46 6.02 11.89 -11.78
C ILE A 46 6.41 12.54 -10.45
N GLU A 47 5.83 12.10 -9.33
CA GLU A 47 6.17 12.59 -8.00
C GLU A 47 7.60 12.17 -7.57
N TYR A 48 8.21 11.19 -8.26
CA TYR A 48 9.51 10.63 -7.93
C TYR A 48 10.52 10.79 -9.08
N GLN A 49 10.93 12.02 -9.36
CA GLN A 49 11.95 12.29 -10.40
C GLN A 49 13.38 12.13 -9.88
N ASP A 50 13.68 12.73 -8.72
CA ASP A 50 14.98 12.69 -8.06
C ASP A 50 14.83 13.16 -6.59
N PRO A 51 15.21 12.37 -5.57
CA PRO A 51 15.65 10.97 -5.65
C PRO A 51 14.50 10.00 -5.94
N ARG A 52 14.81 8.79 -6.45
CA ARG A 52 13.81 7.77 -6.81
C ARG A 52 14.32 6.34 -6.70
N CYS A 53 13.38 5.40 -6.57
CA CYS A 53 13.66 3.96 -6.53
C CYS A 53 13.41 3.20 -7.85
N CYS A 54 12.84 3.87 -8.85
CA CYS A 54 12.52 3.26 -10.15
C CYS A 54 13.34 3.82 -11.31
N MET A 55 13.55 2.98 -12.31
CA MET A 55 13.94 3.37 -13.66
C MET A 55 12.70 3.32 -14.58
N PRO A 56 12.73 3.93 -15.77
CA PRO A 56 11.59 3.90 -16.70
C PRO A 56 11.06 2.50 -17.02
N VAL A 57 11.93 1.48 -17.03
CA VAL A 57 11.52 0.08 -17.22
C VAL A 57 10.61 -0.44 -16.09
N HIS A 58 10.87 -0.05 -14.84
CA HIS A 58 10.01 -0.41 -13.71
C HIS A 58 8.69 0.36 -13.75
N GLU A 59 8.75 1.64 -14.14
CA GLU A 59 7.54 2.44 -14.35
C GLU A 59 6.66 1.85 -15.46
N ALA A 60 7.23 1.41 -16.58
CA ALA A 60 6.47 0.79 -17.66
C ALA A 60 5.68 -0.44 -17.17
N GLN A 61 6.24 -1.22 -16.24
CA GLN A 61 5.55 -2.32 -15.60
C GLN A 61 4.42 -1.83 -14.67
N ILE A 62 4.66 -0.79 -13.88
CA ILE A 62 3.63 -0.16 -13.03
C ILE A 62 2.47 0.36 -13.88
N ILE A 63 2.75 1.06 -14.98
CA ILE A 63 1.76 1.57 -15.93
C ILE A 63 0.95 0.39 -16.49
N THR A 64 1.62 -0.68 -16.91
CA THR A 64 0.96 -1.86 -17.47
C THR A 64 -0.04 -2.44 -16.48
N TYR A 65 0.35 -2.64 -15.22
CA TYR A 65 -0.55 -3.20 -14.20
C TYR A 65 -1.67 -2.25 -13.79
N TYR A 66 -1.36 -0.97 -13.61
CA TYR A 66 -2.36 0.04 -13.26
C TYR A 66 -3.40 0.18 -14.38
N THR A 67 -2.95 0.31 -15.63
CA THR A 67 -3.86 0.43 -16.77
C THR A 67 -4.66 -0.83 -16.99
N ALA A 68 -4.05 -2.02 -16.84
CA ALA A 68 -4.77 -3.29 -16.93
C ALA A 68 -5.87 -3.43 -15.88
N LEU A 69 -5.62 -2.98 -14.63
CA LEU A 69 -6.63 -2.97 -13.56
C LEU A 69 -7.82 -2.06 -13.88
N MET A 70 -7.55 -0.88 -14.46
CA MET A 70 -8.57 0.12 -14.79
C MET A 70 -9.27 -0.12 -16.14
N ASP A 71 -8.95 -1.22 -16.84
CA ASP A 71 -9.38 -1.48 -18.23
C ASP A 71 -10.75 -2.17 -18.36
N THR A 72 -11.60 -2.10 -17.33
CA THR A 72 -12.98 -2.64 -17.36
C THR A 72 -13.90 -1.92 -18.35
N GLY A 73 -13.49 -0.72 -18.79
CA GLY A 73 -14.18 0.08 -19.80
C GLY A 73 -13.55 1.46 -19.93
N VAL A 74 -13.74 2.08 -21.10
CA VAL A 74 -13.24 3.44 -21.41
C VAL A 74 -13.68 4.45 -20.34
N SER A 75 -14.88 4.28 -19.77
CA SER A 75 -15.42 5.13 -18.71
C SER A 75 -14.56 5.16 -17.45
N CYS A 76 -14.08 4.02 -16.96
CA CYS A 76 -13.29 3.96 -15.71
C CYS A 76 -11.92 4.61 -15.91
N LYS A 77 -11.24 4.30 -17.02
CA LYS A 77 -9.95 4.88 -17.36
C LYS A 77 -9.98 6.41 -17.48
N HIS A 78 -11.10 6.97 -17.92
CA HIS A 78 -11.27 8.41 -18.16
C HIS A 78 -12.13 9.12 -17.11
N ASP A 79 -12.56 8.42 -16.06
CA ASP A 79 -13.31 9.02 -14.97
C ASP A 79 -12.39 9.86 -14.07
N VAL A 80 -12.18 11.10 -14.47
CA VAL A 80 -11.43 12.09 -13.70
C VAL A 80 -12.15 12.54 -12.42
N THR A 81 -13.41 12.14 -12.21
CA THR A 81 -14.21 12.52 -11.03
C THR A 81 -14.05 11.54 -9.87
N ASN A 82 -13.57 10.32 -10.14
CA ASN A 82 -13.33 9.33 -9.12
C ASN A 82 -12.08 9.70 -8.29
N THR A 83 -12.32 10.08 -7.04
CA THR A 83 -11.28 10.51 -6.10
C THR A 83 -10.30 9.40 -5.71
N GLY A 84 -10.62 8.13 -5.98
CA GLY A 84 -9.76 6.98 -5.70
C GLY A 84 -8.58 6.84 -6.67
N HIS A 85 -8.61 7.44 -7.87
CA HIS A 85 -7.54 7.28 -8.87
C HIS A 85 -6.19 7.80 -8.39
N VAL A 86 -6.15 8.98 -7.78
CA VAL A 86 -4.90 9.59 -7.31
C VAL A 86 -4.28 8.80 -6.15
N PRO A 87 -5.03 8.44 -5.09
CA PRO A 87 -4.59 7.52 -4.05
C PRO A 87 -4.13 6.16 -4.59
N LEU A 88 -4.87 5.55 -5.52
CA LEU A 88 -4.52 4.25 -6.11
C LEU A 88 -3.23 4.35 -6.92
N LYS A 89 -3.07 5.40 -7.73
CA LYS A 89 -1.82 5.71 -8.42
C LYS A 89 -0.66 5.84 -7.42
N LYS A 90 -0.86 6.53 -6.29
CA LYS A 90 0.16 6.65 -5.23
C LYS A 90 0.56 5.29 -4.66
N VAL A 91 -0.40 4.37 -4.47
CA VAL A 91 -0.13 2.98 -4.07
C VAL A 91 0.72 2.25 -5.13
N PHE A 92 0.34 2.32 -6.40
CA PHE A 92 1.05 1.68 -7.51
C PHE A 92 2.46 2.26 -7.75
N CYS A 93 2.63 3.57 -7.55
CA CYS A 93 3.90 4.27 -7.68
C CYS A 93 4.79 4.20 -6.43
N SER A 94 4.30 3.63 -5.32
CA SER A 94 5.07 3.50 -4.09
C SER A 94 6.44 2.81 -4.23
N PRO A 95 6.67 1.84 -5.14
CA PRO A 95 8.00 1.25 -5.35
C PRO A 95 9.03 2.24 -5.90
N CYS A 96 8.58 3.37 -6.45
CA CYS A 96 9.42 4.42 -6.98
C CYS A 96 9.77 5.50 -5.95
N SER A 97 9.07 5.50 -4.81
CA SER A 97 9.35 6.41 -3.70
C SER A 97 10.77 6.19 -3.17
N PRO A 98 11.58 7.25 -2.97
CA PRO A 98 12.87 7.11 -2.29
C PRO A 98 12.72 6.63 -0.83
N LEU A 99 11.53 6.83 -0.24
CA LEU A 99 11.17 6.34 1.09
C LEU A 99 10.62 4.90 1.09
N ALA A 100 10.49 4.25 -0.08
CA ALA A 100 9.95 2.88 -0.16
C ALA A 100 10.61 1.89 0.81
N PRO A 101 11.94 1.92 1.04
CA PRO A 101 12.58 1.03 2.01
C PRO A 101 12.11 1.25 3.45
N LEU A 102 11.70 2.46 3.81
CA LEU A 102 11.21 2.79 5.15
C LEU A 102 9.79 2.27 5.41
N TYR A 103 9.00 2.08 4.35
CA TYR A 103 7.68 1.45 4.45
C TYR A 103 7.79 -0.05 4.72
N LEU A 104 9.00 -0.62 4.69
CA LEU A 104 9.24 -2.03 4.99
C LEU A 104 9.75 -2.17 6.42
N SER A 105 8.93 -2.77 7.28
CA SER A 105 9.34 -3.03 8.66
C SER A 105 8.61 -4.25 9.24
N PRO A 106 9.09 -4.79 10.38
CA PRO A 106 8.43 -5.90 11.06
C PRO A 106 6.95 -5.59 11.33
N PRO A 107 6.05 -6.59 11.27
CA PRO A 107 4.62 -6.38 11.51
C PRO A 107 4.35 -5.76 12.88
N THR A 108 3.43 -4.81 12.93
CA THR A 108 2.91 -4.26 14.20
C THR A 108 2.02 -5.30 14.86
N ASN A 109 1.11 -5.90 14.08
CA ASN A 109 0.29 -7.03 14.46
C ASN A 109 1.01 -8.36 14.21
N LYS A 110 1.91 -8.72 15.12
CA LYS A 110 2.68 -9.98 15.07
C LYS A 110 1.82 -11.25 15.22
N THR A 111 0.57 -11.10 15.67
CA THR A 111 -0.36 -12.23 15.79
C THR A 111 -1.04 -12.56 14.46
N PHE A 112 -1.32 -11.55 13.63
CA PHE A 112 -2.01 -11.74 12.36
C PHE A 112 -1.04 -11.96 11.19
N PHE A 113 0.15 -11.35 11.22
CA PHE A 113 1.15 -11.52 10.16
C PHE A 113 2.26 -12.48 10.59
N THR A 114 2.56 -13.46 9.74
CA THR A 114 3.64 -14.44 9.94
C THR A 114 4.94 -14.06 9.24
N SER A 115 4.87 -13.15 8.26
CA SER A 115 6.05 -12.64 7.57
C SER A 115 6.95 -11.80 8.49
N ALA A 116 8.26 -11.94 8.33
CA ALA A 116 9.25 -11.14 9.06
C ALA A 116 9.14 -9.64 8.77
N THR A 117 8.67 -9.29 7.56
CA THR A 117 8.51 -7.92 7.08
C THR A 117 7.15 -7.76 6.43
N THR A 118 6.56 -6.58 6.60
CA THR A 118 5.32 -6.15 5.95
C THR A 118 5.52 -4.78 5.33
N PHE A 119 4.74 -4.48 4.30
CA PHE A 119 4.71 -3.15 3.71
C PHE A 119 3.64 -2.31 4.43
N LYS A 120 4.04 -1.16 4.97
CA LYS A 120 3.18 -0.26 5.73
C LYS A 120 2.45 0.71 4.82
N ILE A 121 1.13 0.71 4.90
CA ILE A 121 0.29 1.74 4.31
C ILE A 121 -0.45 2.47 5.42
N CYS A 122 -0.46 3.80 5.38
CA CYS A 122 -1.16 4.56 6.38
C CYS A 122 -2.67 4.39 6.20
N ARG A 123 -3.41 4.30 7.31
CA ARG A 123 -4.87 4.16 7.30
C ARG A 123 -5.54 5.30 6.54
N SER A 124 -5.02 6.52 6.65
CA SER A 124 -5.47 7.69 5.90
C SER A 124 -5.46 7.47 4.38
N LEU A 125 -4.41 6.84 3.84
CA LEU A 125 -4.32 6.51 2.42
C LEU A 125 -5.16 5.28 2.07
N ALA A 126 -5.16 4.25 2.92
CA ALA A 126 -5.98 3.06 2.72
C ALA A 126 -7.47 3.43 2.56
N ALA A 127 -8.01 4.29 3.42
CA ALA A 127 -9.39 4.74 3.33
C ALA A 127 -9.73 5.42 1.98
N GLN A 128 -8.75 6.06 1.34
CA GLN A 128 -8.93 6.75 0.06
C GLN A 128 -8.81 5.82 -1.16
N VAL A 129 -8.43 4.56 -0.95
CA VAL A 129 -8.46 3.50 -1.96
C VAL A 129 -9.50 2.44 -1.62
N SER A 130 -10.62 2.80 -0.98
CA SER A 130 -11.66 1.82 -0.66
C SER A 130 -12.25 1.21 -1.94
N PRO A 131 -12.51 -0.13 -2.01
CA PRO A 131 -13.02 -0.79 -3.21
C PRO A 131 -14.33 -0.18 -3.74
N GLU A 132 -15.19 0.32 -2.85
CA GLU A 132 -16.50 0.90 -3.18
C GLU A 132 -16.38 2.18 -4.02
N LEU A 133 -15.23 2.88 -3.96
CA LEU A 133 -14.94 4.03 -4.82
C LEU A 133 -14.81 3.65 -6.29
N PHE A 134 -14.72 2.37 -6.61
CA PHE A 134 -14.54 1.86 -7.97
C PHE A 134 -15.74 1.02 -8.43
N ASP A 135 -16.79 0.86 -7.64
CA ASP A 135 -17.95 0.02 -7.99
C ASP A 135 -18.68 0.48 -9.25
N HIS A 136 -18.75 1.79 -9.48
CA HIS A 136 -19.43 2.36 -10.64
C HIS A 136 -18.67 2.15 -11.95
N CYS A 137 -17.36 1.90 -11.89
CA CYS A 137 -16.51 1.77 -13.08
C CYS A 137 -15.82 0.38 -13.21
N GLY A 138 -15.84 -0.40 -12.13
CA GLY A 138 -15.32 -1.75 -12.04
C GLY A 138 -13.80 -1.84 -12.10
N PHE A 139 -13.26 -3.04 -11.86
CA PHE A 139 -11.89 -3.40 -12.21
C PHE A 139 -11.84 -4.54 -13.21
N ALA A 140 -10.88 -4.47 -14.13
CA ALA A 140 -10.47 -5.60 -14.95
C ALA A 140 -9.49 -6.44 -14.13
N TYR A 141 -10.03 -7.50 -13.54
CA TYR A 141 -9.28 -8.46 -12.75
C TYR A 141 -8.44 -9.35 -13.66
N VAL A 142 -7.12 -9.15 -13.63
CA VAL A 142 -6.15 -9.81 -14.53
C VAL A 142 -4.96 -10.30 -13.72
N ASP A 143 -4.49 -11.51 -14.02
CA ASP A 143 -3.26 -12.04 -13.47
C ASP A 143 -2.03 -11.24 -13.96
N ARG A 144 -1.21 -10.75 -13.03
CA ARG A 144 0.03 -10.02 -13.36
C ARG A 144 1.13 -10.90 -13.94
N VAL A 145 1.06 -12.21 -13.72
CA VAL A 145 2.05 -13.20 -14.17
C VAL A 145 1.58 -13.89 -15.46
N GLN A 146 0.26 -14.00 -15.66
CA GLN A 146 -0.34 -14.65 -16.84
C GLN A 146 -1.27 -13.70 -17.59
N PHE A 147 -0.70 -12.83 -18.42
CA PHE A 147 -1.45 -11.86 -19.24
C PHE A 147 -2.42 -12.50 -20.25
N CYS A 148 -2.27 -13.80 -20.52
CA CYS A 148 -3.16 -14.54 -21.41
C CYS A 148 -4.46 -15.01 -20.72
N THR A 149 -4.57 -14.85 -19.40
CA THR A 149 -5.80 -15.19 -18.68
C THR A 149 -6.89 -14.17 -19.03
N PRO A 150 -8.12 -14.62 -19.35
CA PRO A 150 -9.21 -13.71 -19.69
C PRO A 150 -9.42 -12.67 -18.58
N LYS A 151 -9.57 -11.40 -18.98
CA LYS A 151 -9.90 -10.33 -18.04
C LYS A 151 -11.32 -10.55 -17.51
N GLN A 152 -11.48 -10.54 -16.18
CA GLN A 152 -12.81 -10.59 -15.57
C GLN A 152 -13.18 -9.19 -15.06
N ALA A 153 -14.31 -8.66 -15.52
CA ALA A 153 -14.87 -7.45 -14.95
C ALA A 153 -15.45 -7.75 -13.56
N ILE A 154 -15.05 -6.97 -12.55
CA ILE A 154 -15.56 -7.08 -11.18
C ILE A 154 -16.03 -5.72 -10.68
N ALA A 155 -17.05 -5.71 -9.82
CA ALA A 155 -17.38 -4.57 -8.96
C ALA A 155 -16.58 -4.71 -7.64
N PRO A 156 -15.55 -3.89 -7.38
CA PRO A 156 -14.58 -4.18 -6.32
C PRO A 156 -15.16 -4.23 -4.90
N GLY A 157 -16.13 -3.40 -4.55
CA GLY A 157 -16.85 -3.44 -3.27
C GLY A 157 -17.66 -4.72 -3.08
N ALA A 158 -18.24 -5.25 -4.15
CA ALA A 158 -18.94 -6.54 -4.12
C ALA A 158 -17.98 -7.75 -4.15
N PHE A 159 -16.78 -7.58 -4.71
CA PHE A 159 -15.77 -8.64 -4.85
C PHE A 159 -14.90 -8.77 -3.59
N PHE A 160 -14.35 -7.67 -3.09
CA PHE A 160 -13.52 -7.60 -1.89
C PHE A 160 -14.37 -7.32 -0.65
N LYS A 161 -15.40 -8.13 -0.38
CA LYS A 161 -16.28 -7.89 0.78
C LYS A 161 -15.50 -7.94 2.09
N ALA A 162 -15.80 -7.02 3.00
CA ALA A 162 -15.28 -7.07 4.37
C ALA A 162 -15.75 -8.33 5.11
N CYS A 163 -14.97 -8.77 6.09
CA CYS A 163 -15.36 -9.80 7.05
C CYS A 163 -15.94 -9.18 8.32
N GLY A 164 -16.68 -10.00 9.07
CA GLY A 164 -16.99 -9.64 10.46
C GLY A 164 -15.74 -9.74 11.31
N ASP A 165 -15.65 -8.89 12.34
CA ASP A 165 -14.64 -9.08 13.39
C ASP A 165 -14.82 -10.48 14.00
N GLY A 166 -13.72 -11.22 14.13
CA GLY A 166 -13.75 -12.61 14.60
C GLY A 166 -13.77 -13.66 13.48
N ASP A 167 -14.05 -13.29 12.23
CA ASP A 167 -13.90 -14.19 11.09
C ASP A 167 -12.44 -14.37 10.69
N HIS A 168 -12.14 -15.40 9.92
CA HIS A 168 -10.86 -15.62 9.27
C HIS A 168 -10.90 -15.10 7.83
N VAL A 169 -9.81 -14.43 7.42
CA VAL A 169 -9.62 -13.93 6.05
C VAL A 169 -8.92 -14.99 5.22
N CYS A 170 -9.68 -15.60 4.31
CA CYS A 170 -9.21 -16.70 3.49
C CYS A 170 -9.10 -16.28 2.02
N TYR A 171 -8.25 -16.97 1.28
CA TYR A 171 -8.08 -16.79 -0.15
C TYR A 171 -8.02 -18.14 -0.86
N ARG A 172 -9.05 -18.40 -1.66
CA ARG A 172 -9.18 -19.64 -2.42
C ARG A 172 -8.39 -19.52 -3.73
N GLN A 173 -7.30 -20.25 -3.84
CA GLN A 173 -6.34 -20.10 -4.95
C GLN A 173 -6.93 -20.47 -6.32
N ASN A 174 -7.72 -21.55 -6.40
CA ASN A 174 -8.28 -22.04 -7.67
C ASN A 174 -9.40 -21.13 -8.23
N GLU A 175 -10.20 -20.53 -7.36
CA GLU A 175 -11.27 -19.58 -7.72
C GLU A 175 -10.78 -18.14 -7.74
N THR A 176 -9.53 -17.90 -7.34
CA THR A 176 -8.92 -16.57 -7.30
C THR A 176 -9.71 -15.58 -6.45
N GLN A 177 -10.32 -16.05 -5.36
CA GLN A 177 -11.33 -15.29 -4.62
C GLN A 177 -11.02 -15.20 -3.13
N TRP A 178 -11.16 -14.00 -2.58
CA TRP A 178 -11.16 -13.76 -1.14
C TRP A 178 -12.52 -14.06 -0.54
N TYR A 179 -12.54 -14.67 0.64
CA TYR A 179 -13.77 -14.94 1.37
C TYR A 179 -13.54 -14.84 2.88
N CYS A 180 -14.63 -14.82 3.64
CA CYS A 180 -14.64 -14.81 5.09
C CYS A 180 -15.16 -16.15 5.58
N HIS A 181 -14.55 -16.68 6.62
CA HIS A 181 -14.98 -17.94 7.21
C HIS A 181 -15.01 -17.83 8.74
N PRO A 182 -16.05 -18.33 9.43
CA PRO A 182 -16.15 -18.24 10.89
C PRO A 182 -15.17 -19.16 11.63
N SER A 183 -14.37 -19.94 10.90
CA SER A 183 -13.33 -20.82 11.44
C SER A 183 -12.08 -20.77 10.57
N THR A 184 -11.00 -21.38 11.05
CA THR A 184 -9.70 -21.49 10.39
C THR A 184 -9.77 -21.81 8.89
N CYS A 185 -8.99 -21.09 8.08
CA CYS A 185 -8.91 -21.24 6.63
C CYS A 185 -8.15 -22.50 6.18
N GLY A 186 -7.27 -23.06 7.03
CA GLY A 186 -6.46 -24.23 6.70
C GLY A 186 -5.49 -23.96 5.54
N SER A 187 -5.68 -24.63 4.40
CA SER A 187 -4.85 -24.42 3.20
C SER A 187 -5.07 -23.07 2.52
N ASP A 188 -6.19 -22.42 2.81
CA ASP A 188 -6.62 -21.18 2.13
C ASP A 188 -6.12 -19.93 2.87
N VAL A 189 -5.20 -20.07 3.82
CA VAL A 189 -4.54 -18.94 4.49
C VAL A 189 -3.63 -18.24 3.48
N PRO A 190 -3.79 -16.93 3.24
CA PRO A 190 -2.90 -16.17 2.37
C PRO A 190 -1.45 -16.20 2.87
N VAL A 191 -0.49 -16.19 1.94
CA VAL A 191 0.94 -16.16 2.28
C VAL A 191 1.26 -14.93 3.12
N GLY A 192 1.97 -15.15 4.23
CA GLY A 192 2.37 -14.11 5.18
C GLY A 192 1.32 -13.78 6.24
N PHE A 193 0.18 -14.46 6.24
CA PHE A 193 -0.86 -14.32 7.25
C PHE A 193 -0.81 -15.51 8.21
N ALA A 194 -1.31 -15.32 9.44
CA ALA A 194 -1.60 -16.38 10.37
C ALA A 194 -3.07 -16.81 10.22
N ASP A 195 -3.37 -18.07 10.50
CA ASP A 195 -4.76 -18.55 10.52
C ASP A 195 -5.46 -18.17 11.83
N VAL A 196 -5.65 -16.87 12.02
CA VAL A 196 -6.26 -16.29 13.22
C VAL A 196 -7.41 -15.37 12.85
N PRO A 197 -8.37 -15.17 13.76
CA PRO A 197 -9.43 -14.20 13.55
C PRO A 197 -8.91 -12.80 13.23
N CYS A 198 -9.49 -12.15 12.23
CA CYS A 198 -9.23 -10.77 11.90
C CYS A 198 -9.94 -9.83 12.89
N PHE A 199 -9.46 -8.58 12.95
CA PHE A 199 -10.06 -7.49 13.70
C PHE A 199 -9.80 -6.13 13.02
N LYS A 200 -10.83 -5.27 12.96
CA LYS A 200 -10.77 -3.92 12.39
C LYS A 200 -10.23 -3.93 10.94
N ASP A 201 -9.12 -3.23 10.70
CA ASP A 201 -8.54 -3.03 9.36
C ASP A 201 -8.23 -4.36 8.68
N THR A 202 -7.78 -5.38 9.43
CA THR A 202 -7.48 -6.71 8.85
C THR A 202 -8.72 -7.44 8.34
N CYS A 203 -9.93 -7.05 8.76
CA CYS A 203 -11.18 -7.57 8.20
C CYS A 203 -11.72 -6.75 7.03
N SER A 204 -11.17 -5.55 6.78
CA SER A 204 -11.78 -4.58 5.87
C SER A 204 -11.73 -5.01 4.40
N SER A 205 -12.64 -4.45 3.59
CA SER A 205 -12.67 -4.65 2.14
C SER A 205 -11.36 -4.17 1.49
N VAL A 206 -10.90 -3.00 1.91
CA VAL A 206 -9.65 -2.40 1.42
C VAL A 206 -8.41 -3.23 1.76
N PHE A 207 -8.37 -3.88 2.92
CA PHE A 207 -7.24 -4.75 3.29
C PHE A 207 -7.06 -5.92 2.33
N LYS A 208 -8.17 -6.56 1.94
CA LYS A 208 -8.15 -7.65 0.94
C LYS A 208 -7.70 -7.14 -0.42
N MET A 209 -8.24 -6.00 -0.86
CA MET A 209 -7.88 -5.41 -2.14
C MET A 209 -6.40 -5.01 -2.20
N LEU A 210 -5.85 -4.47 -1.10
CA LEU A 210 -4.43 -4.11 -0.99
C LEU A 210 -3.52 -5.33 -0.90
N ASN A 211 -4.00 -6.48 -0.40
CA ASN A 211 -3.21 -7.70 -0.35
C ASN A 211 -3.38 -8.60 -1.59
N ASP A 212 -4.26 -8.25 -2.51
CA ASP A 212 -4.48 -8.97 -3.77
C ASP A 212 -3.51 -8.48 -4.85
N ASN A 213 -2.68 -9.40 -5.37
CA ASN A 213 -1.75 -9.11 -6.47
C ASN A 213 -2.45 -8.68 -7.77
N ARG A 214 -3.74 -8.92 -7.94
CA ARG A 214 -4.54 -8.49 -9.10
C ARG A 214 -5.45 -7.31 -8.76
N GLY A 215 -5.50 -6.93 -7.48
CA GLY A 215 -6.15 -5.71 -6.99
C GLY A 215 -5.14 -4.56 -6.89
N ALA A 216 -5.18 -3.88 -5.74
CA ALA A 216 -4.45 -2.64 -5.50
C ALA A 216 -3.05 -2.83 -4.94
N LYS A 217 -2.57 -4.06 -4.76
CA LYS A 217 -1.25 -4.29 -4.18
C LYS A 217 -0.15 -3.65 -5.04
N PRO A 218 0.80 -2.89 -4.46
CA PRO A 218 1.89 -2.30 -5.24
C PRO A 218 2.69 -3.35 -6.02
N PRO A 219 3.05 -3.06 -7.27
CA PRO A 219 4.02 -3.87 -8.00
C PRO A 219 5.36 -3.96 -7.24
N PHE A 220 6.14 -5.00 -7.46
CA PHE A 220 7.41 -5.28 -6.77
C PHE A 220 7.30 -5.57 -5.26
N HIS A 221 6.09 -5.64 -4.71
CA HIS A 221 5.83 -5.98 -3.31
C HIS A 221 4.86 -7.16 -3.18
N GLU A 222 4.70 -7.94 -4.25
CA GLU A 222 3.76 -9.06 -4.34
C GLU A 222 4.05 -10.17 -3.32
N ASP A 223 5.30 -10.30 -2.92
CA ASP A 223 5.80 -11.29 -1.95
C ASP A 223 5.61 -10.88 -0.49
N MET A 224 5.07 -9.68 -0.22
CA MET A 224 4.87 -9.18 1.14
C MET A 224 3.39 -8.99 1.48
N ALA A 225 3.05 -9.15 2.75
CA ALA A 225 1.76 -8.70 3.26
C ALA A 225 1.76 -7.17 3.41
N MET A 226 0.65 -6.55 3.04
CA MET A 226 0.38 -5.14 3.30
C MET A 226 -0.27 -5.01 4.68
N GLU A 227 0.31 -4.21 5.56
CA GLU A 227 -0.24 -3.88 6.86
C GLU A 227 -0.73 -2.43 6.87
N ILE A 228 -2.01 -2.25 7.19
CA ILE A 228 -2.59 -0.93 7.44
C ILE A 228 -2.19 -0.50 8.85
N VAL A 229 -1.56 0.66 8.97
CA VAL A 229 -1.10 1.23 10.25
C VAL A 229 -1.59 2.65 10.42
N ASP A 230 -1.65 3.11 11.67
CA ASP A 230 -1.95 4.48 12.03
C ASP A 230 -0.85 5.42 11.51
N ASP A 231 -1.24 6.66 11.20
CA ASP A 231 -0.35 7.78 10.90
C ASP A 231 0.38 8.28 12.18
N GLU A 232 1.04 7.37 12.91
CA GLU A 232 1.76 7.65 14.16
C GLU A 232 3.20 8.12 13.92
N TYR A 233 3.64 9.08 14.74
CA TYR A 233 5.01 9.59 14.74
C TYR A 233 6.03 8.47 15.00
N GLY A 234 7.01 8.30 14.12
CA GLY A 234 8.09 7.31 14.24
C GLY A 234 7.87 5.99 13.48
N LYS A 235 6.73 5.80 12.79
CA LYS A 235 6.52 4.68 11.87
C LYS A 235 6.30 5.21 10.46
N TYR A 236 7.26 4.97 9.57
CA TYR A 236 7.10 5.32 8.16
C TYR A 236 6.04 4.42 7.52
N CYS A 237 5.01 5.02 6.94
CA CYS A 237 4.01 4.34 6.13
C CYS A 237 3.73 5.13 4.85
N LEU A 238 3.32 4.43 3.80
CA LEU A 238 2.92 5.07 2.57
C LEU A 238 1.63 5.86 2.81
N GLY A 239 1.67 7.17 2.53
CA GLY A 239 0.50 8.04 2.71
C GLY A 239 0.68 9.13 3.76
N MET A 240 1.71 9.01 4.60
CA MET A 240 1.98 9.94 5.69
C MET A 240 2.05 11.38 5.14
N SER A 241 1.29 12.29 5.75
CA SER A 241 1.27 13.70 5.35
C SER A 241 2.59 14.37 5.72
N SER A 242 3.11 15.24 4.85
CA SER A 242 4.42 15.87 5.04
C SER A 242 4.53 16.76 6.29
N GLN A 243 3.43 17.08 6.97
CA GLN A 243 3.50 17.76 8.28
C GLN A 243 4.22 16.93 9.34
N ALA A 244 4.25 15.60 9.20
CA ALA A 244 5.07 14.74 10.05
C ALA A 244 6.55 14.67 9.62
N THR A 245 6.89 15.16 8.42
CA THR A 245 8.28 15.23 7.89
C THR A 245 8.86 16.65 7.93
N ASP A 246 8.02 17.68 8.05
CA ASP A 246 8.42 19.09 8.16
C ASP A 246 8.52 19.56 9.63
N GLU A 247 8.01 18.77 10.59
CA GLU A 247 8.29 18.87 12.03
C GLU A 247 9.36 17.84 12.48
N LEU A 248 10.32 17.57 11.59
CA LEU A 248 11.39 16.58 11.76
C LEU A 248 12.76 17.10 11.40
#